data_AF-A0A940Q2A0-F1
#
_entry.id   AF-A0A940Q2A0-F1
#
_cell.length_a   1.000
_cell.length_b   1.000
_cell.length_c   1.000
_cell.angle_alpha   90.00
_cell.angle_beta   90.00
_cell.angle_gamma   90.00
#
_symmetry.space_group_name_H-M   'P 1'
#
loop_
_entity.id
_entity.type
_entity.pdbx_description
1 polymer ?
#
loop_
_entity_poly.entity_id
_entity_poly.type
_entity_poly.pdbx_seq_one_letter_code
_entity_poly.pdbx_strand_id
1 'polypeptide(L)'
;MDKDIRKYPYNLLVTLFHGDEADKLSNDSDIALEYVINETLTEREALFLRMRYKEGMTYSEISEENGVSKGLTQQILFKAVHKLKHFAKLKYIQMGMHRLVEHIKETERALCEFRYEDKEQQLDPPDYYKADIAVLDLTVRTYNVLRKEGFLTIGDILETAPERIVGIRAIGRKSTEELIDSLDENGFKAKSLQLLECYDKRILR
;
A
#
# COMPACT_ATOMS: atom_id res chain seq x y z
N MET A 1 -13.30 20.74 1.16
CA MET A 1 -14.20 20.15 2.18
C MET A 1 -14.06 21.00 3.42
N ASP A 2 -15.17 21.51 3.93
CA ASP A 2 -15.20 22.23 5.20
C ASP A 2 -14.85 21.22 6.31
N LYS A 3 -13.64 21.35 6.89
CA LYS A 3 -13.11 20.37 7.86
C LYS A 3 -13.80 20.65 9.20
N ASP A 4 -14.77 19.82 9.58
CA ASP A 4 -15.43 19.94 10.89
C ASP A 4 -14.43 19.60 12.01
N ILE A 5 -13.91 20.65 12.66
CA ILE A 5 -12.91 20.57 13.73
C ILE A 5 -13.40 19.71 14.92
N ARG A 6 -14.71 19.52 15.08
CA ARG A 6 -15.27 18.71 16.18
C ARG A 6 -15.25 17.22 15.90
N LYS A 7 -15.11 16.82 14.64
CA LYS A 7 -15.14 15.42 14.22
C LYS A 7 -13.74 14.84 14.09
N TYR A 8 -13.66 13.53 14.29
CA TYR A 8 -12.46 12.77 13.99
C TYR A 8 -12.15 12.81 12.49
N PRO A 9 -10.87 12.91 12.08
CA PRO A 9 -9.66 13.02 12.91
C PRO A 9 -9.29 14.46 13.32
N TYR A 10 -10.02 15.47 12.85
CA TYR A 10 -9.66 16.88 12.99
C TYR A 10 -9.63 17.38 14.44
N ASN A 11 -10.52 16.88 15.29
CA ASN A 11 -10.51 17.19 16.73
C ASN A 11 -9.21 16.73 17.43
N LEU A 12 -8.63 15.62 17.00
CA LEU A 12 -7.34 15.14 17.48
C LEU A 12 -6.19 15.91 16.82
N LEU A 13 -6.25 16.16 15.51
CA LEU A 13 -5.22 16.91 14.79
C LEU A 13 -5.03 18.33 15.37
N VAL A 14 -6.10 19.04 15.69
CA VAL A 14 -6.03 20.36 16.36
C VAL A 14 -5.50 20.24 17.79
N THR A 15 -5.62 19.09 18.43
CA THR A 15 -4.96 18.84 19.72
C THR A 15 -3.46 18.61 19.56
N LEU A 16 -3.04 18.00 18.45
CA LEU A 16 -1.64 17.66 18.15
C LEU A 16 -0.84 18.85 17.61
N PHE A 17 -1.43 19.65 16.73
CA PHE A 17 -0.81 20.78 16.05
C PHE A 17 -1.29 22.11 16.62
N HIS A 18 -0.40 23.10 16.70
CA HIS A 18 -0.72 24.40 17.29
C HIS A 18 -0.95 25.46 16.21
N GLY A 19 -1.98 26.30 16.38
CA GLY A 19 -2.22 27.47 15.54
C GLY A 19 -2.44 27.12 14.06
N ASP A 20 -1.69 27.77 13.17
CA ASP A 20 -1.77 27.66 11.71
C ASP A 20 -1.10 26.38 11.15
N GLU A 21 -0.49 25.56 11.99
CA GLU A 21 0.11 24.29 11.56
C GLU A 21 -0.94 23.29 11.04
N ALA A 22 -2.14 23.32 11.62
CA ALA A 22 -3.25 22.47 11.20
C ALA A 22 -3.75 22.79 9.78
N ASP A 23 -3.54 24.03 9.32
CA ASP A 23 -3.91 24.46 7.97
C ASP A 23 -2.92 23.98 6.90
N LYS A 24 -1.72 23.58 7.33
CA LYS A 24 -0.61 23.10 6.47
C LYS A 24 -0.56 21.57 6.37
N LEU A 25 -1.61 20.87 6.80
CA LEU A 25 -1.70 19.42 6.73
C LEU A 25 -1.96 18.95 5.30
N SER A 26 -1.27 17.88 4.91
CA SER A 26 -1.52 17.17 3.66
C SER A 26 -2.97 16.62 3.58
N ASN A 27 -3.43 16.34 2.36
CA ASN A 27 -4.77 15.79 2.13
C ASN A 27 -4.95 14.39 2.71
N ASP A 28 -3.86 13.63 2.84
CA ASP A 28 -3.78 12.27 3.38
C ASP A 28 -3.25 12.22 4.83
N SER A 29 -3.26 13.35 5.54
CA SER A 29 -2.83 13.42 6.93
C SER A 29 -3.69 12.57 7.88
N ASP A 30 -4.93 12.25 7.50
CA ASP A 30 -5.79 11.32 8.21
C ASP A 30 -5.27 9.88 8.17
N ILE A 31 -4.84 9.42 6.99
CA ILE A 31 -4.20 8.11 6.79
C ILE A 31 -2.87 8.08 7.56
N ALA A 32 -2.09 9.16 7.48
CA ALA A 32 -0.84 9.27 8.21
C ALA A 32 -1.00 9.25 9.72
N LEU A 33 -2.05 9.89 10.24
CA LEU A 33 -2.40 9.83 11.64
C LEU A 33 -2.74 8.40 12.10
N GLU A 34 -3.57 7.68 11.35
CA GLU A 34 -3.95 6.31 11.69
C GLU A 34 -2.75 5.37 11.71
N TYR A 35 -1.87 5.47 10.72
CA TYR A 35 -0.62 4.72 10.71
C TYR A 35 0.24 5.03 11.93
N VAL A 36 0.46 6.31 12.24
CA VAL A 36 1.29 6.72 13.38
C VAL A 36 0.70 6.26 14.71
N ILE A 37 -0.63 6.28 14.86
CA ILE A 37 -1.34 5.74 16.03
C ILE A 37 -1.00 4.26 16.20
N ASN A 38 -1.16 3.46 15.14
CA ASN A 38 -0.95 2.01 15.21
C ASN A 38 0.51 1.63 15.47
N GLU A 39 1.46 2.41 14.93
CA GLU A 39 2.90 2.15 15.12
C GLU A 39 3.44 2.65 16.47
N THR A 40 2.82 3.67 17.07
CA THR A 40 3.42 4.38 18.22
C THR A 40 2.72 4.07 19.54
N LEU A 41 1.42 3.81 19.51
CA LEU A 41 0.62 3.59 20.71
C LEU A 41 0.43 2.10 20.95
N THR A 42 0.41 1.72 22.23
CA THR A 42 -0.09 0.39 22.62
C THR A 42 -1.57 0.26 22.28
N GLU A 43 -2.06 -0.98 22.13
CA GLU A 43 -3.49 -1.24 21.84
C GLU A 43 -4.41 -0.52 22.84
N ARG A 44 -4.06 -0.52 24.13
CA ARG A 44 -4.83 0.13 25.18
C ARG A 44 -4.82 1.66 25.07
N GLU A 45 -3.69 2.26 24.75
CA GLU A 45 -3.59 3.70 24.52
C GLU A 45 -4.39 4.13 23.28
N ALA A 46 -4.28 3.37 22.19
CA ALA A 46 -5.03 3.61 20.96
C ALA A 46 -6.54 3.45 21.17
N LEU A 47 -6.97 2.43 21.92
CA LEU A 47 -8.38 2.22 22.27
C LEU A 47 -8.97 3.43 23.01
N PHE A 48 -8.32 3.87 24.08
CA PHE A 48 -8.78 5.01 24.88
C PHE A 48 -8.82 6.29 24.04
N LEU A 49 -7.81 6.49 23.19
CA LEU A 49 -7.73 7.62 22.26
C LEU A 49 -8.90 7.59 21.25
N ARG A 50 -9.25 6.42 20.68
CA ARG A 50 -10.39 6.26 19.78
C ARG A 50 -11.71 6.52 20.51
N MET A 51 -11.93 5.97 21.71
CA MET A 51 -13.13 6.27 22.51
C MET A 51 -13.29 7.78 22.77
N ARG A 52 -12.18 8.47 23.07
CA ARG A 52 -12.21 9.92 23.37
C ARG A 52 -12.48 10.80 22.13
N TYR A 53 -11.77 10.55 21.04
CA TYR A 53 -11.75 11.45 19.88
C TYR A 53 -12.62 10.97 18.71
N LYS A 54 -12.78 9.65 18.53
CA LYS A 54 -13.60 9.07 17.46
C LYS A 54 -15.05 8.86 17.90
N GLU A 55 -15.26 8.31 19.08
CA GLU A 55 -16.61 8.03 19.62
C GLU A 55 -17.16 9.21 20.45
N GLY A 56 -16.29 10.12 20.89
CA GLY A 56 -16.68 11.33 21.60
C GLY A 56 -16.98 11.13 23.09
N MET A 57 -16.59 9.99 23.65
CA MET A 57 -16.83 9.66 25.06
C MET A 57 -16.06 10.59 26.01
N THR A 58 -16.65 10.85 27.16
CA THR A 58 -16.05 11.58 28.28
C THR A 58 -15.08 10.68 29.06
N TYR A 59 -14.21 11.29 29.86
CA TYR A 59 -13.31 10.51 30.73
C TYR A 59 -14.05 9.62 31.73
N SER A 60 -15.27 9.99 32.13
CA SER A 60 -16.09 9.19 33.04
C SER A 60 -16.65 7.96 32.32
N GLU A 61 -17.24 8.12 31.13
CA GLU A 61 -17.77 7.01 30.33
C GLU A 61 -16.67 6.02 29.96
N ILE A 62 -15.51 6.50 29.50
CA ILE A 62 -14.35 5.63 29.19
C ILE A 62 -13.90 4.86 30.44
N SER A 63 -13.91 5.50 31.60
CA SER A 63 -13.48 4.87 32.85
C SER A 63 -14.44 3.76 33.28
N GLU A 64 -15.75 3.99 33.15
CA GLU A 64 -16.80 3.01 33.46
C GLU A 64 -16.75 1.83 32.49
N GLU A 65 -16.68 2.08 31.19
CA GLU A 65 -16.66 1.04 30.17
C GLU A 65 -15.42 0.13 30.26
N ASN A 66 -14.27 0.70 30.62
CA ASN A 66 -13.01 -0.04 30.72
C ASN A 66 -12.70 -0.53 32.14
N GLY A 67 -13.59 -0.31 33.11
CA GLY A 67 -13.40 -0.73 34.50
C GLY A 67 -12.16 -0.12 35.18
N VAL A 68 -11.81 1.12 34.85
CA VAL A 68 -10.64 1.83 35.40
C VAL A 68 -11.03 3.12 36.12
N SER A 69 -10.12 3.70 36.90
CA SER A 69 -10.36 5.02 37.50
C SER A 69 -10.25 6.14 36.45
N LYS A 70 -11.02 7.22 36.64
CA LYS A 70 -10.96 8.42 35.80
C LYS A 70 -9.55 9.03 35.73
N GLY A 71 -8.80 8.98 36.84
CA GLY A 71 -7.40 9.45 36.87
C GLY A 71 -6.50 8.60 35.96
N LEU A 72 -6.68 7.28 35.95
CA LEU A 72 -5.93 6.40 35.05
C LEU A 72 -6.32 6.64 33.58
N THR A 73 -7.60 6.85 33.28
CA THR A 73 -8.07 7.23 31.93
C THR A 73 -7.37 8.48 31.42
N GLN A 74 -7.29 9.53 32.25
CA GLN A 74 -6.60 10.77 31.90
C GLN A 74 -5.10 10.54 31.69
N GLN A 75 -4.45 9.75 32.55
CA GLN A 75 -3.02 9.43 32.40
C GLN A 75 -2.73 8.68 31.10
N ILE A 76 -3.56 7.67 30.75
CA ILE A 76 -3.42 6.92 29.50
C ILE A 76 -3.57 7.86 28.30
N LEU A 77 -4.63 8.67 28.28
CA LEU A 77 -4.88 9.61 27.18
C LEU A 77 -3.79 10.68 27.07
N PHE A 78 -3.30 11.21 28.19
CA PHE A 78 -2.19 12.16 28.19
C PHE A 78 -0.92 11.54 27.61
N LYS A 79 -0.56 10.32 28.03
CA LYS A 79 0.60 9.59 27.49
C LYS A 79 0.45 9.34 25.99
N ALA A 80 -0.73 8.91 25.55
CA ALA A 80 -1.01 8.67 24.14
C ALA A 80 -0.81 9.95 23.31
N VAL A 81 -1.47 11.05 23.68
CA VAL A 81 -1.33 12.33 22.98
C VAL A 81 0.11 12.84 23.02
N HIS A 82 0.80 12.70 24.15
CA HIS A 82 2.20 13.13 24.28
C HIS A 82 3.14 12.37 23.34
N LYS A 83 2.98 11.04 23.20
CA LYS A 83 3.76 10.24 22.24
C LYS A 83 3.52 10.68 20.80
N LEU A 84 2.27 11.01 20.45
CA LEU A 84 1.92 11.51 19.11
C LEU A 84 2.51 12.91 18.84
N LYS A 85 2.73 13.72 19.89
CA LYS A 85 3.36 15.05 19.79
C LYS A 85 4.88 15.03 19.60
N HIS A 86 5.51 13.86 19.53
CA HIS A 86 6.94 13.82 19.20
C HIS A 86 7.19 14.39 17.80
N PHE A 87 8.24 15.23 17.68
CA PHE A 87 8.56 15.98 16.47
C PHE A 87 8.55 15.13 15.19
N ALA A 88 9.19 13.97 15.20
CA ALA A 88 9.23 13.08 14.04
C ALA A 88 7.83 12.59 13.62
N LYS A 89 6.95 12.32 14.59
CA LYS A 89 5.58 11.86 14.36
C LYS A 89 4.71 12.98 13.84
N LEU A 90 4.82 14.18 14.42
CA LEU A 90 4.17 15.38 13.90
C LEU A 90 4.59 15.68 12.46
N LYS A 91 5.88 15.58 12.14
CA LYS A 91 6.36 15.77 10.76
C LYS A 91 5.79 14.74 9.80
N TYR A 92 5.71 13.48 10.23
CA TYR A 92 5.13 12.43 9.43
C TYR A 92 3.63 12.67 9.15
N ILE A 93 2.85 13.02 10.18
CA ILE A 93 1.43 13.35 10.03
C ILE A 93 1.26 14.61 9.14
N GLN A 94 2.09 15.63 9.35
CA GLN A 94 2.06 16.88 8.60
C GLN A 94 2.35 16.68 7.11
N MET A 95 3.39 15.91 6.80
CA MET A 95 3.83 15.65 5.41
C MET A 95 2.96 14.61 4.70
N GLY A 96 2.11 13.89 5.44
CA GLY A 96 1.30 12.81 4.88
C GLY A 96 2.12 11.56 4.49
N MET A 97 1.50 10.64 3.76
CA MET A 97 2.17 9.44 3.25
C MET A 97 3.15 9.75 2.13
N HIS A 98 3.10 10.96 1.55
CA HIS A 98 3.95 11.38 0.45
C HIS A 98 5.44 11.07 0.68
N ARG A 99 5.98 11.39 1.86
CA ARG A 99 7.39 11.16 2.18
C ARG A 99 7.74 9.67 2.29
N LEU A 100 6.85 8.85 2.84
CA LEU A 100 7.05 7.40 2.88
C LEU A 100 7.02 6.83 1.46
N VAL A 101 6.07 7.27 0.63
CA VAL A 101 5.96 6.85 -0.77
C VAL A 101 7.19 7.27 -1.56
N GLU A 102 7.72 8.48 -1.37
CA GLU A 102 8.99 8.91 -1.98
C GLU A 102 10.15 8.03 -1.52
N HIS A 103 10.29 7.78 -0.23
CA HIS A 103 11.33 6.91 0.30
C HIS A 103 11.22 5.47 -0.23
N ILE A 104 10.02 4.91 -0.34
CA ILE A 104 9.78 3.60 -0.95
C ILE A 104 10.23 3.63 -2.41
N LYS A 105 9.81 4.64 -3.19
CA LYS A 105 10.23 4.79 -4.60
C LYS A 105 11.74 4.91 -4.75
N GLU A 106 12.40 5.68 -3.89
CA GLU A 106 13.86 5.83 -3.88
C GLU A 106 14.55 4.50 -3.54
N THR A 107 14.05 3.78 -2.53
CA THR A 107 14.57 2.47 -2.13
C THR A 107 14.37 1.42 -3.23
N GLU A 108 13.19 1.40 -3.87
CA GLU A 108 12.90 0.54 -5.01
C GLU A 108 13.80 0.85 -6.20
N ARG A 109 14.04 2.14 -6.50
CA ARG A 109 14.99 2.55 -7.55
C ARG A 109 16.40 2.06 -7.25
N ALA A 110 16.89 2.27 -6.04
CA ALA A 110 18.23 1.81 -5.63
C ALA A 110 18.35 0.27 -5.68
N LEU A 111 17.33 -0.47 -5.24
CA LEU A 111 17.28 -1.94 -5.36
C LEU A 111 17.18 -2.40 -6.82
N CYS A 112 16.50 -1.65 -7.68
CA CYS A 112 16.47 -1.93 -9.12
C CYS A 112 17.85 -1.70 -9.73
N GLU A 113 18.49 -0.56 -9.48
CA GLU A 113 19.85 -0.25 -9.95
C GLU A 113 20.84 -1.34 -9.54
N PHE A 114 20.86 -1.72 -8.26
CA PHE A 114 21.68 -2.83 -7.75
C PHE A 114 21.40 -4.17 -8.47
N ARG A 115 20.12 -4.49 -8.72
CA ARG A 115 19.73 -5.71 -9.47
C ARG A 115 20.06 -5.64 -10.96
N TYR A 116 20.12 -4.45 -11.55
CA TYR A 116 20.55 -4.27 -12.94
C TYR A 116 22.06 -4.46 -13.08
N GLU A 117 22.85 -3.96 -12.12
CA GLU A 117 24.31 -4.18 -12.08
C GLU A 117 24.67 -5.67 -11.95
N ASP A 118 23.93 -6.44 -11.16
CA ASP A 118 24.10 -7.91 -11.05
C ASP A 118 23.71 -8.66 -12.34
N LYS A 119 22.77 -8.14 -13.14
CA LYS A 119 22.31 -8.79 -14.39
C LYS A 119 23.27 -8.64 -15.57
N GLU A 120 24.13 -7.63 -15.59
CA GLU A 120 25.17 -7.52 -16.63
C GLU A 120 26.22 -8.63 -16.54
N GLN A 121 26.28 -9.39 -15.42
CA GLN A 121 27.35 -10.36 -15.15
C GLN A 121 26.99 -11.86 -15.32
N GLN A 122 25.79 -12.23 -15.80
CA GLN A 122 25.43 -13.64 -16.11
C GLN A 122 24.82 -13.77 -17.51
N LEU A 123 25.56 -14.32 -18.49
CA LEU A 123 25.55 -15.72 -18.98
C LEU A 123 24.18 -16.22 -19.46
N ASP A 124 24.19 -16.91 -20.61
CA ASP A 124 23.10 -17.57 -21.36
C ASP A 124 21.68 -17.55 -20.74
N PRO A 125 20.62 -17.24 -21.53
CA PRO A 125 19.24 -17.20 -21.04
C PRO A 125 18.93 -18.44 -20.18
N PRO A 126 18.49 -18.28 -18.92
CA PRO A 126 18.21 -19.39 -18.02
C PRO A 126 17.33 -20.43 -18.72
N ASP A 127 17.56 -21.73 -18.51
CA ASP A 127 16.83 -22.80 -19.20
C ASP A 127 15.30 -22.66 -19.12
N TYR A 128 14.79 -21.97 -18.08
CA TYR A 128 13.39 -21.62 -17.93
C TYR A 128 12.82 -20.72 -19.04
N TYR A 129 13.62 -19.87 -19.70
CA TYR A 129 13.15 -19.05 -20.84
C TYR A 129 12.68 -19.90 -22.02
N LYS A 130 13.21 -21.13 -22.15
CA LYS A 130 12.84 -22.09 -23.19
C LYS A 130 11.67 -22.99 -22.77
N ALA A 131 11.21 -22.89 -21.52
CA ALA A 131 10.10 -23.69 -21.03
C ALA A 131 8.79 -23.29 -21.72
N ASP A 132 7.92 -24.26 -21.96
CA ASP A 132 6.58 -24.04 -22.52
C ASP A 132 5.71 -23.27 -21.52
N ILE A 133 4.81 -22.42 -22.01
CA ILE A 133 3.86 -21.69 -21.18
C ILE A 133 2.92 -22.61 -20.37
N ALA A 134 2.88 -23.91 -20.65
CA ALA A 134 2.18 -24.91 -19.85
C ALA A 134 2.64 -24.98 -18.39
N VAL A 135 3.89 -24.56 -18.10
CA VAL A 135 4.43 -24.51 -16.72
C VAL A 135 3.67 -23.49 -15.85
N LEU A 136 3.01 -22.52 -16.47
CA LEU A 136 2.19 -21.51 -15.79
C LEU A 136 0.82 -22.06 -15.30
N ASP A 137 0.51 -23.33 -15.54
CA ASP A 137 -0.75 -23.98 -15.10
C ASP A 137 -2.02 -23.17 -15.42
N LEU A 138 -2.02 -22.53 -16.58
CA LEU A 138 -3.12 -21.69 -17.05
C LEU A 138 -4.32 -22.54 -17.46
N THR A 139 -5.53 -22.01 -17.33
CA THR A 139 -6.71 -22.65 -17.91
C THR A 139 -6.51 -22.89 -19.41
N VAL A 140 -7.11 -23.98 -19.88
CA VAL A 140 -7.07 -24.40 -21.30
C VAL A 140 -7.43 -23.25 -22.24
N ARG A 141 -8.35 -22.36 -21.84
CA ARG A 141 -8.73 -21.19 -22.64
C ARG A 141 -7.58 -20.19 -22.76
N THR A 142 -6.99 -19.79 -21.63
CA THR A 142 -5.92 -18.79 -21.57
C THR A 142 -4.65 -19.32 -22.25
N TYR A 143 -4.28 -20.57 -21.98
CA TYR A 143 -3.20 -21.28 -22.68
C TYR A 143 -3.39 -21.26 -24.22
N ASN A 144 -4.55 -21.66 -24.71
CA ASN A 144 -4.80 -21.74 -26.16
C ASN A 144 -4.81 -20.36 -26.84
N VAL A 145 -5.29 -19.32 -26.17
CA VAL A 145 -5.27 -17.95 -26.70
C VAL A 145 -3.83 -17.48 -26.85
N LEU A 146 -3.00 -17.64 -25.82
CA LEU A 146 -1.59 -17.24 -25.85
C LEU A 146 -0.82 -17.98 -26.94
N ARG A 147 -1.01 -19.30 -27.03
CA ARG A 147 -0.35 -20.12 -28.06
C ARG A 147 -0.75 -19.72 -29.47
N LYS A 148 -2.03 -19.38 -29.70
CA LYS A 148 -2.54 -18.92 -31.00
C LYS A 148 -1.93 -17.59 -31.44
N GLU A 149 -1.64 -16.70 -30.48
CA GLU A 149 -1.00 -15.40 -30.71
C GLU A 149 0.54 -15.50 -30.82
N GLY A 150 1.08 -16.72 -30.75
CA GLY A 150 2.50 -17.01 -30.94
C GLY A 150 3.35 -16.99 -29.66
N PHE A 151 2.73 -16.98 -28.47
CA PHE A 151 3.44 -17.12 -27.20
C PHE A 151 3.55 -18.61 -26.86
N LEU A 152 4.70 -19.21 -27.16
CA LEU A 152 4.93 -20.65 -26.96
C LEU A 152 5.74 -20.92 -25.70
N THR A 153 6.67 -20.01 -25.39
CA THR A 153 7.61 -20.12 -24.28
C THR A 153 7.39 -19.02 -23.25
N ILE A 154 7.93 -19.24 -22.05
CA ILE A 154 8.00 -18.20 -21.02
C ILE A 154 8.77 -16.98 -21.55
N GLY A 155 9.87 -17.18 -22.28
CA GLY A 155 10.65 -16.10 -22.87
C GLY A 155 9.80 -15.18 -23.75
N ASP A 156 8.93 -15.76 -24.59
CA ASP A 156 8.03 -14.99 -25.47
C ASP A 156 7.12 -14.03 -24.68
N ILE A 157 6.66 -14.46 -23.50
CA ILE A 157 5.83 -13.65 -22.61
C ILE A 157 6.69 -12.57 -21.92
N LEU A 158 7.82 -12.96 -21.34
CA LEU A 158 8.69 -12.05 -20.57
C LEU A 158 9.25 -10.91 -21.42
N GLU A 159 9.68 -11.20 -22.65
CA GLU A 159 10.31 -10.24 -23.56
C GLU A 159 9.31 -9.36 -24.32
N THR A 160 8.04 -9.78 -24.41
CA THR A 160 7.03 -9.01 -25.15
C THR A 160 6.51 -7.83 -24.34
N ALA A 161 6.38 -6.65 -24.95
CA ALA A 161 5.77 -5.48 -24.30
C ALA A 161 4.36 -5.80 -23.71
N PRO A 162 4.07 -5.41 -22.45
CA PRO A 162 2.83 -5.77 -21.76
C PRO A 162 1.57 -5.30 -22.50
N GLU A 163 1.65 -4.18 -23.24
CA GLU A 163 0.56 -3.65 -24.06
C GLU A 163 0.17 -4.60 -25.20
N ARG A 164 1.12 -5.36 -25.77
CA ARG A 164 0.83 -6.36 -26.82
C ARG A 164 0.03 -7.52 -26.25
N ILE A 165 0.36 -7.99 -25.04
CA ILE A 165 -0.31 -9.11 -24.38
C ILE A 165 -1.71 -8.69 -23.92
N VAL A 166 -1.80 -7.57 -23.20
CA VAL A 166 -3.09 -7.03 -22.73
C VAL A 166 -3.96 -6.61 -23.92
N GLY A 167 -3.37 -6.24 -25.06
CA GLY A 167 -4.08 -5.85 -26.28
C GLY A 167 -4.66 -7.00 -27.12
N ILE A 168 -4.40 -8.26 -26.78
CA ILE A 168 -4.93 -9.42 -27.52
C ILE A 168 -6.46 -9.38 -27.48
N ARG A 169 -7.11 -9.25 -28.63
CA ARG A 169 -8.58 -9.15 -28.71
C ARG A 169 -9.31 -10.34 -28.09
N ALA A 170 -8.70 -11.53 -28.15
CA ALA A 170 -9.26 -12.77 -27.65
C ALA A 170 -9.03 -13.01 -26.15
N ILE A 171 -8.15 -12.25 -25.50
CA ILE A 171 -7.90 -12.35 -24.05
C ILE A 171 -8.92 -11.48 -23.31
N GLY A 172 -9.78 -12.14 -22.54
CA GLY A 172 -10.77 -11.45 -21.72
C GLY A 172 -10.22 -11.16 -20.33
N ARG A 173 -10.93 -10.32 -19.57
CA ARG A 173 -10.65 -9.96 -18.17
C ARG A 173 -10.10 -11.13 -17.33
N LYS A 174 -10.85 -12.24 -17.25
CA LYS A 174 -10.46 -13.42 -16.46
C LYS A 174 -9.16 -14.08 -16.93
N SER A 175 -8.92 -14.11 -18.24
CA SER A 175 -7.70 -14.70 -18.79
C SER A 175 -6.47 -13.82 -18.56
N THR A 176 -6.66 -12.49 -18.52
CA THR A 176 -5.59 -11.55 -18.18
C THR A 176 -5.25 -11.62 -16.69
N GLU A 177 -6.27 -11.61 -15.82
CA GLU A 177 -6.10 -11.77 -14.36
C GLU A 177 -5.38 -13.09 -14.04
N GLU A 178 -5.84 -14.20 -14.64
CA GLU A 178 -5.20 -15.51 -14.49
C GLU A 178 -3.73 -15.53 -14.93
N LEU A 179 -3.40 -14.88 -16.05
CA LEU A 179 -2.02 -14.78 -16.51
C LEU A 179 -1.15 -13.97 -15.54
N ILE A 180 -1.69 -12.86 -15.00
CA ILE A 180 -0.99 -12.02 -14.02
C ILE A 180 -0.70 -12.80 -12.74
N ASP A 181 -1.72 -13.48 -12.21
CA ASP A 181 -1.62 -14.25 -10.96
C ASP A 181 -0.62 -15.41 -11.12
N SER A 182 -0.76 -16.18 -12.20
CA SER A 182 0.15 -17.29 -12.48
C SER A 182 1.61 -16.84 -12.66
N LEU A 183 1.84 -15.70 -13.31
CA LEU A 183 3.19 -15.13 -13.43
C LEU A 183 3.76 -14.72 -12.06
N ASP A 184 2.95 -14.18 -11.15
CA ASP A 184 3.42 -13.84 -9.80
C ASP A 184 3.77 -15.09 -8.98
N GLU A 185 2.90 -16.10 -9.03
CA GLU A 185 3.09 -17.39 -8.33
C GLU A 185 4.33 -18.14 -8.83
N ASN A 186 4.63 -18.06 -10.12
CA ASN A 186 5.82 -18.67 -10.73
C ASN A 186 7.09 -17.81 -10.62
N GLY A 187 7.05 -16.70 -9.88
CA GLY A 187 8.23 -15.87 -9.58
C GLY A 187 8.55 -14.77 -10.60
N PHE A 188 7.68 -14.55 -11.59
CA PHE A 188 7.79 -13.48 -12.60
C PHE A 188 7.10 -12.19 -12.16
N LYS A 189 7.31 -11.80 -10.90
CA LYS A 189 6.67 -10.64 -10.26
C LYS A 189 6.79 -9.35 -11.06
N ALA A 190 7.98 -9.10 -11.60
CA ALA A 190 8.24 -7.91 -12.42
C ALA A 190 7.34 -7.86 -13.66
N LYS A 191 7.14 -9.00 -14.33
CA LYS A 191 6.28 -9.06 -15.51
C LYS A 191 4.79 -9.00 -15.15
N SER A 192 4.40 -9.69 -14.08
CA SER A 192 3.05 -9.66 -13.53
C SER A 192 2.61 -8.22 -13.21
N LEU A 193 3.46 -7.45 -12.51
CA LEU A 193 3.21 -6.04 -12.20
C LEU A 193 3.08 -5.16 -13.45
N GLN A 194 3.96 -5.34 -14.44
CA GLN A 194 3.88 -4.59 -15.71
C GLN A 194 2.56 -4.85 -16.46
N LEU A 195 2.08 -6.10 -16.44
CA LEU A 195 0.79 -6.47 -17.05
C LEU A 195 -0.38 -5.88 -16.28
N LEU A 196 -0.34 -5.92 -14.94
CA LEU A 196 -1.35 -5.32 -14.07
C LEU A 196 -1.49 -3.81 -14.30
N GLU A 197 -0.38 -3.08 -14.33
CA GLU A 197 -0.39 -1.64 -14.61
C GLU A 197 -1.00 -1.30 -15.98
N CYS A 198 -0.69 -2.09 -17.01
CA CYS A 198 -1.24 -1.92 -18.35
C CYS A 198 -2.73 -2.26 -18.41
N TYR A 199 -3.14 -3.30 -17.69
CA TYR A 199 -4.52 -3.73 -17.59
C TYR A 199 -5.41 -2.69 -16.89
N ASP A 200 -4.95 -2.13 -15.77
CA ASP A 200 -5.67 -1.09 -15.03
C ASP A 200 -5.86 0.19 -15.87
N LYS A 201 -4.81 0.61 -16.60
CA LYS A 201 -4.89 1.74 -17.53
C LYS A 201 -5.91 1.52 -18.67
N ARG A 202 -6.18 0.26 -19.03
CA ARG A 202 -7.16 -0.10 -20.07
C ARG A 202 -8.59 -0.09 -19.53
N ILE A 203 -8.81 -0.49 -18.27
CA ILE A 203 -10.15 -0.48 -17.65
C ILE A 203 -10.62 0.94 -17.33
N LEU A 204 -9.68 1.85 -17.00
CA LEU A 204 -9.97 3.24 -16.64
C LEU A 204 -10.21 4.18 -17.84
N ARG A 205 -10.22 3.65 -19.07
CA ARG A 205 -10.55 4.38 -20.30
C ARG A 205 -11.91 3.95 -20.85
#